data_AF-A0A936VTH8-F1
#
_entry.id   AF-A0A936VTH8-F1
#
_cell.length_a   1.000
_cell.length_b   1.000
_cell.length_c   1.000
_cell.angle_alpha   90.00
_cell.angle_beta   90.00
_cell.angle_gamma   90.00
#
_symmetry.space_group_name_H-M   'P 1'
#
loop_
_entity.id
_entity.type
_entity.pdbx_description
1 polymer ?
#
loop_
_entity_poly.entity_id
_entity_poly.type
_entity_poly.pdbx_seq_one_letter_code
_entity_poly.pdbx_strand_id
1 'polypeptide(L)'
;MNSLRVNTKNLYIVLIFNIGAIFCSGQSPITPFESNPLTTCTYEECISFYKKLTTRSKFVKIVESGASDIDEPIHTVIISTSNVKNYEDCKKQNKLIILINNGIHPGEPDGIDASMIFARDMIVDPQWRKYLDRICIVIIPVYNIGGMKQRNSHTRANQNGPLEYGFRGNVQNLDLNRDFIKMDSRNAVSFVTIFQKWKPHIFIDTHTTDGADYPYTMTLISSQKNKLNPSIASCMYDQFVPELYAQMKKQKDEMFPYVDFEGLPNHGIYDFEDSPRYSSGYAALHHCLSFVTESHMLKPHRDRVNSQLRLLKTFVSTADLYKNKILESIESSKQFEIKKREYALSWTLDKSIADSLDFNAYEVEYPISPFLHKPYLFYNKNKVSSLRIPYYNYFVAQQTTTKPKFYIIHQAYHQVIDRLKKNNIPMTQLHSDSFINAQYYKIIDFQSPKKAYENHFLHSKVNVEKIAHSKKYFKGDYIIPMGYESDRFVIEVLEPQAKDSYFAWNFFDAITDRKEYFSDYIFTHQIGKIFEEQPQLFSEFQEKMKTDSSFKENVNAQLYFIYTNSKFSEPNFSIYPVARVE
;
A
#
# COMPACT_ATOMS: atom_id res chain seq x y z
N MET A 1 -70.62 -36.90 68.67
CA MET A 1 -71.13 -37.94 67.77
C MET A 1 -70.49 -37.73 66.40
N ASN A 2 -69.83 -38.78 65.90
CA ASN A 2 -69.39 -39.07 64.52
C ASN A 2 -68.52 -38.01 63.81
N SER A 3 -67.19 -38.11 63.82
CA SER A 3 -66.35 -39.05 63.04
C SER A 3 -66.55 -38.96 61.52
N LEU A 4 -65.60 -38.34 60.83
CA LEU A 4 -65.24 -38.68 59.46
C LEU A 4 -63.74 -38.44 59.29
N ARG A 5 -62.98 -39.54 59.26
CA ARG A 5 -61.59 -39.60 58.83
C ARG A 5 -61.55 -39.39 57.32
N VAL A 6 -60.65 -38.53 56.84
CA VAL A 6 -60.07 -38.68 55.51
C VAL A 6 -58.56 -38.52 55.65
N ASN A 7 -57.88 -39.55 55.16
CA ASN A 7 -56.45 -39.77 55.16
C ASN A 7 -55.90 -39.21 53.85
N THR A 8 -54.99 -38.24 53.87
CA THR A 8 -54.28 -37.79 52.67
C THR A 8 -52.77 -37.74 52.92
N LYS A 9 -52.08 -38.40 52.00
CA LYS A 9 -50.65 -38.67 51.93
C LYS A 9 -49.82 -37.37 51.91
N ASN A 10 -48.75 -37.34 52.69
CA ASN A 10 -47.68 -36.34 52.57
C ASN A 10 -46.98 -36.49 51.21
N LEU A 11 -47.21 -35.52 50.32
CA LEU A 11 -46.50 -35.37 49.05
C LEU A 11 -45.43 -34.28 49.26
N TYR A 12 -44.16 -34.68 49.27
CA TYR A 12 -43.03 -33.74 49.26
C TYR A 12 -42.99 -33.01 47.91
N ILE A 13 -43.35 -31.72 47.92
CA ILE A 13 -43.14 -30.83 46.77
C ILE A 13 -41.67 -30.40 46.77
N VAL A 14 -40.88 -30.99 45.88
CA VAL A 14 -39.56 -30.48 45.51
C VAL A 14 -39.77 -29.28 44.59
N LEU A 15 -39.59 -28.07 45.11
CA LEU A 15 -39.53 -26.83 44.34
C LEU A 15 -38.22 -26.80 43.55
N ILE A 16 -38.26 -27.29 42.31
CA ILE A 16 -37.19 -27.07 41.33
C ILE A 16 -37.32 -25.62 40.86
N PHE A 17 -36.51 -24.72 41.44
CA PHE A 17 -36.26 -23.40 40.88
C PHE A 17 -35.50 -23.59 39.56
N ASN A 18 -36.22 -23.67 38.45
CA ASN A 18 -35.66 -23.44 37.13
C ASN A 18 -35.26 -21.95 37.07
N ILE A 19 -34.00 -21.66 37.40
CA ILE A 19 -33.35 -20.42 36.98
C ILE A 19 -33.17 -20.57 35.47
N GLY A 20 -34.22 -20.26 34.72
CA GLY A 20 -34.10 -19.97 33.30
C GLY A 20 -33.15 -18.78 33.21
N ALA A 21 -31.95 -19.03 32.69
CA ALA A 21 -31.09 -17.97 32.22
C ALA A 21 -31.86 -17.24 31.11
N ILE A 22 -32.56 -16.16 31.48
CA ILE A 22 -33.05 -15.18 30.55
C ILE A 22 -31.78 -14.59 29.93
N PHE A 23 -31.35 -15.17 28.80
CA PHE A 23 -30.47 -14.47 27.88
C PHE A 23 -31.25 -13.24 27.45
N CYS A 24 -31.03 -12.14 28.14
CA CYS A 24 -31.44 -10.83 27.68
C CYS A 24 -30.65 -10.60 26.39
N SER A 25 -31.23 -11.00 25.27
CA SER A 25 -30.72 -10.70 23.93
C SER A 25 -30.91 -9.20 23.72
N GLY A 26 -30.03 -8.41 24.35
CA GLY A 26 -29.98 -6.97 24.12
C GLY A 26 -29.86 -6.72 22.62
N GLN A 27 -30.52 -5.68 22.14
CA GLN A 27 -30.49 -5.31 20.72
C GLN A 27 -29.04 -5.21 20.22
N SER A 28 -28.73 -5.79 19.05
CA SER A 28 -27.40 -5.68 18.44
C SER A 28 -27.00 -4.21 18.29
N PRO A 29 -25.70 -3.84 18.45
CA PRO A 29 -25.31 -2.46 18.29
C PRO A 29 -25.63 -1.98 16.87
N ILE A 30 -26.18 -0.77 16.80
CA ILE A 30 -26.54 -0.05 15.57
C ILE A 30 -25.46 1.00 15.33
N THR A 31 -25.05 1.21 14.08
CA THR A 31 -24.08 2.25 13.72
C THR A 31 -24.77 3.63 13.63
N PRO A 32 -24.02 4.75 13.72
CA PRO A 32 -24.56 6.07 13.41
C PRO A 32 -25.20 6.13 12.01
N PHE A 33 -24.55 5.55 11.01
CA PHE A 33 -25.07 5.41 9.65
C PHE A 33 -26.44 4.72 9.57
N GLU A 34 -26.62 3.61 10.30
CA GLU A 34 -27.91 2.90 10.32
C GLU A 34 -29.03 3.70 11.02
N SER A 35 -28.64 4.59 11.95
CA SER A 35 -29.58 5.49 12.62
C SER A 35 -29.96 6.69 11.74
N ASN A 36 -28.99 7.21 10.99
CA ASN A 36 -29.17 8.27 10.00
C ASN A 36 -28.18 8.07 8.84
N PRO A 37 -28.65 7.79 7.61
CA PRO A 37 -27.78 7.49 6.46
C PRO A 37 -26.99 8.69 5.93
N LEU A 38 -27.17 9.87 6.53
CA LEU A 38 -26.37 11.07 6.30
C LEU A 38 -25.25 11.25 7.33
N THR A 39 -25.04 10.29 8.23
CA THR A 39 -24.02 10.37 9.29
C THR A 39 -23.07 9.18 9.23
N THR A 40 -21.84 9.41 9.69
CA THR A 40 -20.82 8.39 9.91
C THR A 40 -20.31 8.50 11.35
N CYS A 41 -19.72 7.44 11.87
CA CYS A 41 -19.19 7.41 13.22
C CYS A 41 -18.01 8.37 13.44
N THR A 42 -17.83 8.79 14.70
CA THR A 42 -16.56 9.30 15.24
C THR A 42 -15.60 8.15 15.56
N TYR A 43 -14.33 8.46 15.82
CA TYR A 43 -13.35 7.44 16.24
C TYR A 43 -13.81 6.70 17.51
N GLU A 44 -14.27 7.44 18.51
CA GLU A 44 -14.73 6.90 19.79
C GLU A 44 -15.96 5.99 19.62
N GLU A 45 -16.92 6.40 18.77
CA GLU A 45 -18.09 5.57 18.44
C GLU A 45 -17.71 4.30 17.68
N CYS A 46 -16.79 4.39 16.72
CA CYS A 46 -16.27 3.25 15.97
C CYS A 46 -15.65 2.20 16.91
N ILE A 47 -14.72 2.62 17.77
CA ILE A 47 -14.05 1.72 18.72
C ILE A 47 -15.05 1.19 19.76
N SER A 48 -15.97 2.03 20.25
CA SER A 48 -17.03 1.62 21.19
C SER A 48 -17.93 0.54 20.60
N PHE A 49 -18.30 0.66 19.32
CA PHE A 49 -19.08 -0.35 18.61
C PHE A 49 -18.38 -1.71 18.60
N TYR A 50 -17.10 -1.75 18.21
CA TYR A 50 -16.35 -3.00 18.19
C TYR A 50 -16.14 -3.60 19.59
N LYS A 51 -15.89 -2.77 20.62
CA LYS A 51 -15.86 -3.21 22.02
C LYS A 51 -17.20 -3.81 22.46
N LYS A 52 -18.34 -3.26 22.05
CA LYS A 52 -19.66 -3.87 22.30
C LYS A 52 -19.81 -5.23 21.62
N LEU A 53 -19.26 -5.41 20.41
CA LEU A 53 -19.29 -6.73 19.74
C LEU A 53 -18.48 -7.79 20.50
N THR A 54 -17.33 -7.46 21.09
CA THR A 54 -16.53 -8.43 21.87
C THR A 54 -17.26 -8.92 23.12
N THR A 55 -18.08 -8.07 23.76
CA THR A 55 -18.90 -8.49 24.91
C THR A 55 -20.02 -9.46 24.54
N ARG A 56 -20.39 -9.51 23.26
CA ARG A 56 -21.54 -10.29 22.75
C ARG A 56 -21.13 -11.59 22.07
N SER A 57 -19.90 -11.67 21.59
CA SER A 57 -19.43 -12.83 20.84
C SER A 57 -17.97 -13.11 21.14
N LYS A 58 -17.69 -14.36 21.53
CA LYS A 58 -16.33 -14.88 21.65
C LYS A 58 -15.57 -14.94 20.31
N PHE A 59 -16.26 -14.75 19.19
CA PHE A 59 -15.68 -14.76 17.85
C PHE A 59 -15.04 -13.44 17.45
N VAL A 60 -15.25 -12.36 18.22
CA VAL A 60 -14.64 -11.05 17.97
C VAL A 60 -13.65 -10.71 19.06
N LYS A 61 -12.48 -10.23 18.65
CA LYS A 61 -11.51 -9.59 19.54
C LYS A 61 -11.13 -8.25 18.96
N ILE A 62 -10.87 -7.28 19.83
CA ILE A 62 -10.23 -6.02 19.45
C ILE A 62 -8.92 -5.91 20.22
N VAL A 63 -7.83 -5.59 19.53
CA VAL A 63 -6.49 -5.49 20.12
C VAL A 63 -5.78 -4.24 19.63
N GLU A 64 -5.14 -3.52 20.53
CA GLU A 64 -4.21 -2.45 20.19
C GLU A 64 -3.00 -3.06 19.47
N SER A 65 -2.63 -2.50 18.32
CA SER A 65 -1.72 -3.13 17.36
C SER A 65 -0.61 -2.18 16.87
N GLY A 66 -0.35 -1.12 17.62
CA GLY A 66 0.61 -0.08 17.29
C GLY A 66 0.05 1.30 17.64
N ALA A 67 0.88 2.32 17.53
CA ALA A 67 0.51 3.69 17.83
C ALA A 67 0.36 4.49 16.54
N SER A 68 -0.59 5.44 16.54
CA SER A 68 -0.67 6.48 15.51
C SER A 68 0.25 7.66 15.82
N ASP A 69 0.33 8.63 14.92
CA ASP A 69 1.11 9.86 15.10
C ASP A 69 0.65 10.73 16.29
N ILE A 70 -0.56 10.51 16.81
CA ILE A 70 -1.09 11.19 17.99
C ILE A 70 -1.09 10.32 19.24
N ASP A 71 -0.29 9.25 19.26
CA ASP A 71 -0.19 8.27 20.36
C ASP A 71 -1.47 7.46 20.66
N GLU A 72 -2.57 7.71 19.96
CA GLU A 72 -3.76 6.87 20.01
C GLU A 72 -3.49 5.50 19.35
N PRO A 73 -3.95 4.39 19.94
CA PRO A 73 -3.64 3.08 19.42
C PRO A 73 -4.41 2.77 18.13
N ILE A 74 -3.68 2.29 17.12
CA ILE A 74 -4.28 1.64 15.96
C ILE A 74 -4.75 0.27 16.41
N HIS A 75 -6.04 -0.01 16.21
CA HIS A 75 -6.66 -1.26 16.61
C HIS A 75 -6.72 -2.25 15.45
N THR A 76 -6.68 -3.54 15.76
CA THR A 76 -7.16 -4.59 14.86
C THR A 76 -8.33 -5.33 15.50
N VAL A 77 -9.37 -5.55 14.70
CA VAL A 77 -10.54 -6.36 15.05
C VAL A 77 -10.40 -7.70 14.37
N ILE A 78 -10.34 -8.76 15.14
CA ILE A 78 -10.11 -10.14 14.70
C ILE A 78 -11.44 -10.88 14.80
N ILE A 79 -11.90 -11.44 13.69
CA ILE A 79 -13.18 -12.16 13.58
C ILE A 79 -12.89 -13.57 13.09
N SER A 80 -13.13 -14.56 13.95
CA SER A 80 -12.90 -15.99 13.66
C SER A 80 -13.65 -16.88 14.66
N THR A 81 -14.12 -18.06 14.22
CA THR A 81 -14.75 -19.03 15.13
C THR A 81 -13.76 -19.70 16.09
N SER A 82 -12.47 -19.58 15.79
CA SER A 82 -11.36 -20.13 16.55
C SER A 82 -10.51 -19.04 17.17
N ASN A 83 -9.80 -19.37 18.26
CA ASN A 83 -8.85 -18.46 18.86
C ASN A 83 -7.58 -18.36 18.00
N VAL A 84 -7.43 -17.25 17.27
CA VAL A 84 -6.25 -16.94 16.44
C VAL A 84 -5.67 -15.60 16.85
N LYS A 85 -4.34 -15.50 16.90
CA LYS A 85 -3.63 -14.27 17.31
C LYS A 85 -2.67 -13.73 16.25
N ASN A 86 -2.33 -14.53 15.25
CA ASN A 86 -1.37 -14.21 14.19
C ASN A 86 -1.51 -15.17 13.00
N TYR A 87 -0.64 -15.00 12.00
CA TYR A 87 -0.53 -15.87 10.82
C TYR A 87 -0.34 -17.36 11.18
N GLU A 88 0.57 -17.69 12.10
CA GLU A 88 0.91 -19.08 12.44
C GLU A 88 -0.28 -19.86 13.03
N ASP A 89 -1.09 -19.21 13.86
CA ASP A 89 -2.32 -19.80 14.39
C ASP A 89 -3.33 -20.10 13.27
N CYS A 90 -3.48 -19.17 12.32
CA CYS A 90 -4.37 -19.35 11.17
C CYS A 90 -3.86 -20.47 10.26
N LYS A 91 -2.56 -20.52 9.98
CA LYS A 91 -1.92 -21.56 9.17
C LYS A 91 -2.12 -22.95 9.76
N LYS A 92 -1.89 -23.13 11.06
CA LYS A 92 -2.12 -24.41 11.78
C LYS A 92 -3.57 -24.88 11.68
N GLN A 93 -4.50 -23.94 11.60
CA GLN A 93 -5.93 -24.20 11.50
C GLN A 93 -6.43 -24.19 10.05
N ASN A 94 -5.51 -24.15 9.09
CA ASN A 94 -5.79 -24.07 7.66
C ASN A 94 -6.81 -22.95 7.33
N LYS A 95 -6.62 -21.75 7.89
CA LYS A 95 -7.51 -20.59 7.64
C LYS A 95 -6.89 -19.62 6.65
N LEU A 96 -7.73 -19.15 5.72
CA LEU A 96 -7.40 -18.00 4.89
C LEU A 96 -7.51 -16.72 5.74
N ILE A 97 -6.72 -15.71 5.43
CA ILE A 97 -6.68 -14.44 6.17
C ILE A 97 -7.03 -13.31 5.22
N ILE A 98 -8.07 -12.57 5.55
CA ILE A 98 -8.46 -11.33 4.86
C ILE A 98 -8.15 -10.16 5.80
N LEU A 99 -7.34 -9.21 5.33
CA LEU A 99 -7.09 -7.95 6.04
C LEU A 99 -7.83 -6.81 5.33
N ILE A 100 -8.69 -6.11 6.08
CA ILE A 100 -9.43 -4.94 5.60
C ILE A 100 -8.85 -3.71 6.30
N ASN A 101 -8.38 -2.73 5.52
CA ASN A 101 -7.92 -1.44 6.01
C ASN A 101 -8.97 -0.37 5.71
N ASN A 102 -9.41 0.36 6.74
CA ASN A 102 -10.37 1.44 6.58
C ASN A 102 -9.81 2.77 7.09
N GLY A 103 -10.34 3.87 6.55
CA GLY A 103 -10.04 5.21 7.04
C GLY A 103 -8.57 5.59 6.88
N ILE A 104 -7.92 5.16 5.79
CA ILE A 104 -6.65 5.76 5.36
C ILE A 104 -6.85 7.23 4.98
N HIS A 105 -7.99 7.52 4.35
CA HIS A 105 -8.55 8.86 4.18
C HIS A 105 -9.90 8.95 4.90
N PRO A 106 -9.95 9.40 6.16
CA PRO A 106 -11.17 9.50 6.96
C PRO A 106 -12.30 10.40 6.42
N GLY A 107 -12.03 11.15 5.33
CA GLY A 107 -13.05 11.86 4.55
C GLY A 107 -13.86 10.94 3.62
N GLU A 108 -13.50 9.65 3.57
CA GLU A 108 -14.06 8.59 2.74
C GLU A 108 -14.60 7.48 3.66
N PRO A 109 -15.61 7.79 4.50
CA PRO A 109 -15.98 6.94 5.63
C PRO A 109 -16.73 5.67 5.23
N ASP A 110 -17.06 5.48 3.94
CA ASP A 110 -17.97 4.43 3.49
C ASP A 110 -17.50 3.02 3.90
N GLY A 111 -16.18 2.78 3.86
CA GLY A 111 -15.55 1.55 4.32
C GLY A 111 -15.60 1.34 5.84
N ILE A 112 -15.48 2.41 6.62
CA ILE A 112 -15.56 2.37 8.09
C ILE A 112 -16.96 1.90 8.50
N ASP A 113 -18.00 2.56 7.98
CA ASP A 113 -19.40 2.23 8.31
C ASP A 113 -19.78 0.84 7.80
N ALA A 114 -19.41 0.50 6.56
CA ALA A 114 -19.66 -0.83 6.00
C ALA A 114 -18.96 -1.93 6.80
N SER A 115 -17.71 -1.73 7.23
CA SER A 115 -16.94 -2.70 8.01
C SER A 115 -17.52 -2.94 9.40
N MET A 116 -18.16 -1.95 10.02
CA MET A 116 -18.86 -2.12 11.30
C MET A 116 -20.09 -3.04 11.13
N ILE A 117 -20.93 -2.76 10.13
CA ILE A 117 -22.12 -3.57 9.83
C ILE A 117 -21.69 -4.99 9.43
N PHE A 118 -20.70 -5.10 8.55
CA PHE A 118 -20.13 -6.36 8.10
C PHE A 118 -19.64 -7.21 9.27
N ALA A 119 -18.84 -6.65 10.18
CA ALA A 119 -18.33 -7.38 11.34
C ALA A 119 -19.43 -7.93 12.24
N ARG A 120 -20.49 -7.14 12.46
CA ARG A 120 -21.68 -7.59 13.21
C ARG A 120 -22.38 -8.71 12.46
N ASP A 121 -22.65 -8.55 11.17
CA ASP A 121 -23.37 -9.54 10.36
C ASP A 121 -22.64 -10.89 10.32
N MET A 122 -21.30 -10.87 10.19
CA MET A 122 -20.45 -12.06 10.23
C MET A 122 -20.58 -12.87 11.53
N ILE A 123 -21.01 -12.25 12.64
CA ILE A 123 -21.16 -12.94 13.93
C ILE A 123 -22.61 -13.22 14.31
N VAL A 124 -23.57 -12.40 13.88
CA VAL A 124 -24.98 -12.58 14.26
C VAL A 124 -25.72 -13.49 13.29
N ASP A 125 -25.44 -13.41 12.00
CA ASP A 125 -26.12 -14.20 10.98
C ASP A 125 -25.41 -15.54 10.77
N PRO A 126 -26.03 -16.69 11.09
CA PRO A 126 -25.45 -18.01 10.86
C PRO A 126 -25.05 -18.26 9.39
N GLN A 127 -25.73 -17.65 8.42
CA GLN A 127 -25.42 -17.79 7.00
C GLN A 127 -24.03 -17.21 6.67
N TRP A 128 -23.64 -16.13 7.33
CA TRP A 128 -22.32 -15.51 7.18
C TRP A 128 -21.29 -16.09 8.13
N ARG A 129 -21.70 -16.42 9.34
CA ARG A 129 -20.82 -16.95 10.40
C ARG A 129 -20.08 -18.23 10.00
N LYS A 130 -20.71 -19.09 9.19
CA LYS A 130 -20.09 -20.35 8.72
C LYS A 130 -18.75 -20.13 7.98
N TYR A 131 -18.56 -18.99 7.31
CA TYR A 131 -17.31 -18.70 6.62
C TYR A 131 -16.13 -18.53 7.59
N LEU A 132 -16.40 -18.12 8.82
CA LEU A 132 -15.39 -17.90 9.85
C LEU A 132 -14.71 -19.20 10.31
N ASP A 133 -15.25 -20.38 9.99
CA ASP A 133 -14.59 -21.67 10.22
C ASP A 133 -13.36 -21.85 9.32
N ARG A 134 -13.36 -21.21 8.16
CA ARG A 134 -12.34 -21.36 7.12
C ARG A 134 -11.56 -20.08 6.86
N ILE A 135 -12.06 -18.94 7.33
CA ILE A 135 -11.50 -17.61 7.10
C ILE A 135 -11.35 -16.88 8.44
N CYS A 136 -10.19 -16.27 8.65
CA CYS A 136 -9.96 -15.25 9.67
C CYS A 136 -10.04 -13.88 9.00
N ILE A 137 -10.89 -13.01 9.53
CA ILE A 137 -11.00 -11.63 9.06
C ILE A 137 -10.31 -10.73 10.08
N VAL A 138 -9.45 -9.86 9.61
CA VAL A 138 -8.77 -8.83 10.40
C VAL A 138 -9.16 -7.48 9.83
N ILE A 139 -9.67 -6.59 10.66
CA ILE A 139 -10.09 -5.25 10.25
C ILE A 139 -9.25 -4.23 11.01
N ILE A 140 -8.61 -3.30 10.31
CA ILE A 140 -8.13 -2.04 10.88
C ILE A 140 -9.32 -1.07 10.80
N PRO A 141 -9.98 -0.72 11.93
CA PRO A 141 -11.21 0.08 11.91
C PRO A 141 -10.99 1.50 11.38
N VAL A 142 -9.89 2.12 11.80
CA VAL A 142 -9.48 3.46 11.39
C VAL A 142 -7.95 3.48 11.38
N TYR A 143 -7.36 3.66 10.21
CA TYR A 143 -5.92 3.73 10.04
C TYR A 143 -5.37 5.13 10.34
N ASN A 144 -5.95 6.17 9.73
CA ASN A 144 -5.59 7.57 9.98
C ASN A 144 -6.41 8.15 11.15
N ILE A 145 -6.02 7.82 12.38
CA ILE A 145 -6.75 8.29 13.59
C ILE A 145 -6.68 9.82 13.72
N GLY A 146 -5.52 10.41 13.44
CA GLY A 146 -5.33 11.85 13.45
C GLY A 146 -6.28 12.59 12.51
N GLY A 147 -6.36 12.15 11.26
CA GLY A 147 -7.31 12.68 10.28
C GLY A 147 -8.77 12.43 10.69
N MET A 148 -9.07 11.27 11.28
CA MET A 148 -10.42 10.93 11.74
C MET A 148 -10.92 11.86 12.85
N LYS A 149 -10.02 12.28 13.75
CA LYS A 149 -10.34 13.25 14.81
C LYS A 149 -10.44 14.69 14.31
N GLN A 150 -9.85 15.00 13.15
CA GLN A 150 -10.02 16.29 12.47
C GLN A 150 -11.34 16.31 11.67
N ARG A 151 -12.45 16.41 12.42
CA ARG A 151 -13.80 16.40 11.88
C ARG A 151 -14.15 17.72 11.18
N ASN A 152 -14.84 17.62 10.04
CA ASN A 152 -15.34 18.76 9.27
C ASN A 152 -16.48 18.32 8.32
N SER A 153 -17.10 19.29 7.63
CA SER A 153 -18.20 19.06 6.70
C SER A 153 -18.04 19.73 5.33
N HIS A 154 -16.86 20.31 5.03
CA HIS A 154 -16.70 21.23 3.90
C HIS A 154 -15.43 21.03 3.06
N THR A 155 -14.44 20.28 3.53
CA THR A 155 -13.14 20.20 2.82
C THR A 155 -13.14 19.31 1.57
N ARG A 156 -14.24 18.59 1.28
CA ARG A 156 -14.37 17.70 0.10
C ARG A 156 -15.45 18.22 -0.83
N ALA A 157 -15.16 19.30 -1.56
CA ALA A 157 -16.10 19.95 -2.46
C ALA A 157 -16.57 19.07 -3.64
N ASN A 158 -15.82 18.02 -3.97
CA ASN A 158 -16.06 17.09 -5.06
C ASN A 158 -16.82 15.81 -4.63
N GLN A 159 -17.35 15.75 -3.40
CA GLN A 159 -17.96 14.55 -2.86
C GLN A 159 -19.35 14.80 -2.25
N ASN A 160 -20.29 13.88 -2.47
CA ASN A 160 -21.56 13.82 -1.75
C ASN A 160 -21.42 12.93 -0.50
N GLY A 161 -20.76 13.48 0.54
CA GLY A 161 -20.43 12.76 1.77
C GLY A 161 -21.50 12.89 2.89
N PRO A 162 -21.27 12.25 4.05
CA PRO A 162 -22.08 12.51 5.24
C PRO A 162 -21.96 13.96 5.72
N LEU A 163 -22.85 14.35 6.63
CA LEU A 163 -22.93 15.68 7.23
C LEU A 163 -21.61 16.13 7.88
N GLU A 164 -20.82 15.19 8.39
CA GLU A 164 -19.49 15.45 8.95
C GLU A 164 -18.63 14.20 8.80
N TYR A 165 -17.35 14.36 8.49
CA TYR A 165 -16.36 13.32 8.21
C TYR A 165 -14.95 13.76 8.65
N GLY A 166 -13.93 12.88 8.57
CA GLY A 166 -12.55 13.22 8.94
C GLY A 166 -11.72 13.84 7.79
N PHE A 167 -10.51 14.28 8.09
CA PHE A 167 -9.61 14.90 7.12
C PHE A 167 -8.72 13.88 6.39
N ARG A 168 -8.31 14.20 5.15
CA ARG A 168 -7.51 13.30 4.29
C ARG A 168 -6.11 13.04 4.87
N GLY A 169 -5.38 14.11 5.21
CA GLY A 169 -4.04 14.01 5.77
C GLY A 169 -4.06 13.52 7.22
N ASN A 170 -2.95 12.97 7.69
CA ASN A 170 -2.73 12.78 9.13
C ASN A 170 -2.37 14.13 9.81
N VAL A 171 -1.99 14.11 11.09
CA VAL A 171 -1.60 15.34 11.82
C VAL A 171 -0.31 15.98 11.27
N GLN A 172 0.55 15.19 10.62
CA GLN A 172 1.71 15.72 9.87
C GLN A 172 1.35 16.20 8.47
N ASN A 173 0.06 16.15 8.11
CA ASN A 173 -0.48 16.45 6.78
C ASN A 173 0.10 15.55 5.65
N LEU A 174 0.58 14.36 6.00
CA LEU A 174 0.96 13.32 5.04
C LEU A 174 -0.29 12.61 4.50
N ASP A 175 -0.28 12.33 3.20
CA ASP A 175 -1.16 11.34 2.60
C ASP A 175 -0.61 9.95 2.91
N LEU A 176 -1.26 9.25 3.86
CA LEU A 176 -0.81 7.92 4.27
C LEU A 176 -0.88 6.88 3.15
N ASN A 177 -1.63 7.13 2.07
CA ASN A 177 -1.64 6.30 0.87
C ASN A 177 -0.43 6.57 -0.05
N ARG A 178 0.66 7.13 0.50
CA ARG A 178 1.99 7.26 -0.12
C ARG A 178 3.12 6.81 0.82
N ASP A 179 2.79 6.29 2.00
CA ASP A 179 3.74 6.15 3.11
C ASP A 179 4.22 4.72 3.36
N PHE A 180 3.77 3.73 2.59
CA PHE A 180 4.02 2.31 2.89
C PHE A 180 5.49 1.86 2.72
N ILE A 181 6.27 2.54 1.87
CA ILE A 181 7.71 2.27 1.70
C ILE A 181 8.56 3.22 2.51
N LYS A 182 8.31 4.53 2.39
CA LYS A 182 9.07 5.53 3.14
C LYS A 182 8.79 5.49 4.64
N MET A 183 7.64 4.98 5.08
CA MET A 183 7.31 4.69 6.48
C MET A 183 7.65 5.84 7.45
N ASP A 184 7.29 7.08 7.09
CA ASP A 184 7.63 8.24 7.92
C ASP A 184 6.65 8.44 9.08
N SER A 185 5.39 8.04 8.90
CA SER A 185 4.38 8.09 9.96
C SER A 185 4.47 6.89 10.89
N ARG A 186 4.10 7.08 12.15
CA ARG A 186 3.88 5.97 13.10
C ARG A 186 2.73 5.07 12.65
N ASN A 187 1.79 5.62 11.88
CA ASN A 187 0.72 4.87 11.26
C ASN A 187 1.31 3.82 10.32
N ALA A 188 2.18 4.18 9.38
CA ALA A 188 2.82 3.25 8.44
C ALA A 188 3.66 2.19 9.15
N VAL A 189 4.42 2.57 10.18
CA VAL A 189 5.16 1.60 11.02
C VAL A 189 4.22 0.59 11.67
N SER A 190 3.08 1.04 12.20
CA SER A 190 2.07 0.18 12.80
C SER A 190 1.38 -0.71 11.75
N PHE A 191 1.06 -0.18 10.57
CA PHE A 191 0.50 -0.96 9.47
C PHE A 191 1.44 -2.07 9.04
N VAL A 192 2.71 -1.78 8.79
CA VAL A 192 3.71 -2.79 8.40
C VAL A 192 3.82 -3.85 9.48
N THR A 193 3.82 -3.47 10.76
CA THR A 193 3.83 -4.43 11.88
C THR A 193 2.59 -5.33 11.89
N ILE A 194 1.40 -4.78 11.64
CA ILE A 194 0.15 -5.53 11.50
C ILE A 194 0.22 -6.47 10.30
N PHE A 195 0.62 -5.96 9.14
CA PHE A 195 0.71 -6.69 7.89
C PHE A 195 1.67 -7.88 8.03
N GLN A 196 2.86 -7.66 8.61
CA GLN A 196 3.85 -8.71 8.83
C GLN A 196 3.43 -9.74 9.90
N LYS A 197 2.61 -9.34 10.88
CA LYS A 197 2.04 -10.25 11.89
C LYS A 197 0.98 -11.18 11.32
N TRP A 198 0.17 -10.67 10.39
CA TRP A 198 -0.96 -11.41 9.83
C TRP A 198 -0.68 -12.07 8.49
N LYS A 199 0.29 -11.56 7.72
CA LYS A 199 0.64 -12.01 6.36
C LYS A 199 -0.62 -12.35 5.55
N PRO A 200 -1.50 -11.37 5.28
CA PRO A 200 -2.82 -11.63 4.71
C PRO A 200 -2.70 -12.31 3.34
N HIS A 201 -3.67 -13.15 3.03
CA HIS A 201 -3.79 -13.77 1.70
C HIS A 201 -4.57 -12.85 0.75
N ILE A 202 -5.54 -12.12 1.31
CA ILE A 202 -6.28 -11.06 0.63
C ILE A 202 -6.17 -9.79 1.45
N PHE A 203 -5.82 -8.68 0.80
CA PHE A 203 -5.79 -7.35 1.37
C PHE A 203 -6.79 -6.44 0.66
N ILE A 204 -7.59 -5.72 1.42
CA ILE A 204 -8.64 -4.81 0.91
C ILE A 204 -8.44 -3.47 1.58
N ASP A 205 -8.20 -2.43 0.80
CA ASP A 205 -8.16 -1.05 1.27
C ASP A 205 -9.41 -0.30 0.77
N THR A 206 -10.14 0.35 1.66
CA THR A 206 -11.44 0.94 1.31
C THR A 206 -11.34 2.45 1.09
N HIS A 207 -11.81 2.93 -0.06
CA HIS A 207 -11.71 4.30 -0.53
C HIS A 207 -13.00 4.79 -1.18
N THR A 208 -12.99 6.07 -1.53
CA THR A 208 -13.99 6.73 -2.39
C THR A 208 -13.26 7.39 -3.56
N THR A 209 -13.74 7.16 -4.78
CA THR A 209 -13.14 7.64 -6.04
C THR A 209 -12.93 9.15 -6.06
N ASP A 210 -12.01 9.64 -6.89
CA ASP A 210 -12.04 11.01 -7.40
C ASP A 210 -12.38 11.03 -8.91
N GLY A 211 -12.86 12.15 -9.45
CA GLY A 211 -12.97 12.35 -10.91
C GLY A 211 -14.38 12.48 -11.50
N ALA A 212 -14.75 11.60 -12.43
CA ALA A 212 -15.93 11.73 -13.29
C ALA A 212 -17.23 11.20 -12.64
N ASP A 213 -18.40 11.59 -13.18
CA ASP A 213 -19.69 10.99 -12.79
C ASP A 213 -20.11 9.91 -13.81
N TYR A 214 -20.40 8.71 -13.33
CA TYR A 214 -20.87 7.56 -14.11
C TYR A 214 -21.86 6.72 -13.30
N PRO A 215 -22.71 5.87 -13.93
CA PRO A 215 -23.80 5.18 -13.23
C PRO A 215 -23.38 4.19 -12.14
N TYR A 216 -22.19 3.59 -12.26
CA TYR A 216 -21.69 2.60 -11.30
C TYR A 216 -21.49 3.20 -9.90
N THR A 217 -21.88 2.47 -8.85
CA THR A 217 -21.68 2.92 -7.46
C THR A 217 -20.33 2.49 -6.90
N MET A 218 -19.77 1.41 -7.44
CA MET A 218 -18.53 0.82 -6.98
C MET A 218 -17.60 0.53 -8.14
N THR A 219 -16.36 0.95 -7.99
CA THR A 219 -15.27 0.55 -8.85
C THR A 219 -14.21 -0.20 -8.06
N LEU A 220 -13.35 -0.94 -8.76
CA LEU A 220 -12.34 -1.77 -8.14
C LEU A 220 -10.99 -1.56 -8.82
N ILE A 221 -9.98 -1.22 -8.01
CA ILE A 221 -8.58 -1.37 -8.38
C ILE A 221 -8.14 -2.75 -7.89
N SER A 222 -7.57 -3.53 -8.80
CA SER A 222 -6.88 -4.78 -8.51
C SER A 222 -5.40 -4.58 -8.80
N SER A 223 -4.51 -5.09 -7.95
CA SER A 223 -3.07 -4.96 -8.20
C SER A 223 -2.67 -5.44 -9.58
N GLN A 224 -1.88 -4.63 -10.27
CA GLN A 224 -1.73 -4.68 -11.71
C GLN A 224 -1.18 -6.04 -12.20
N LYS A 225 -1.87 -6.67 -13.16
CA LYS A 225 -1.62 -8.05 -13.62
C LYS A 225 -0.18 -8.34 -14.06
N ASN A 226 0.46 -7.45 -14.83
CA ASN A 226 1.79 -7.67 -15.40
C ASN A 226 2.91 -7.59 -14.35
N LYS A 227 2.66 -6.84 -13.26
CA LYS A 227 3.58 -6.71 -12.13
C LYS A 227 3.55 -7.91 -11.19
N LEU A 228 2.49 -8.71 -11.21
CA LEU A 228 2.30 -9.80 -10.27
C LEU A 228 3.11 -11.05 -10.65
N ASN A 229 3.36 -11.90 -9.65
CA ASN A 229 3.84 -13.25 -9.92
C ASN A 229 2.78 -14.00 -10.78
N PRO A 230 3.18 -14.80 -11.79
CA PRO A 230 2.23 -15.47 -12.68
C PRO A 230 1.14 -16.29 -11.95
N SER A 231 1.49 -16.94 -10.84
CA SER A 231 0.52 -17.73 -10.06
C SER A 231 -0.51 -16.87 -9.33
N ILE A 232 -0.09 -15.72 -8.77
CA ILE A 232 -0.99 -14.74 -8.15
C ILE A 232 -1.86 -14.09 -9.23
N ALA A 233 -1.25 -13.67 -10.35
CA ALA A 233 -1.93 -13.02 -11.46
C ALA A 233 -3.05 -13.92 -12.01
N SER A 234 -2.77 -15.20 -12.26
CA SER A 234 -3.77 -16.17 -12.75
C SER A 234 -4.88 -16.40 -11.72
N CYS A 235 -4.55 -16.61 -10.44
CA CYS A 235 -5.57 -16.76 -9.40
C CYS A 235 -6.47 -15.52 -9.29
N MET A 236 -5.89 -14.33 -9.40
CA MET A 236 -6.60 -13.06 -9.24
C MET A 236 -7.47 -12.73 -10.46
N TYR A 237 -6.92 -12.77 -11.68
CA TYR A 237 -7.59 -12.27 -12.88
C TYR A 237 -8.38 -13.33 -13.65
N ASP A 238 -8.02 -14.62 -13.56
CA ASP A 238 -8.75 -15.68 -14.27
C ASP A 238 -9.95 -16.20 -13.47
N GLN A 239 -9.96 -15.97 -12.15
CA GLN A 239 -10.91 -16.60 -11.23
C GLN A 239 -11.51 -15.62 -10.24
N PHE A 240 -10.69 -15.00 -9.39
CA PHE A 240 -11.19 -14.24 -8.25
C PHE A 240 -11.94 -12.96 -8.66
N VAL A 241 -11.32 -12.10 -9.47
CA VAL A 241 -11.90 -10.85 -9.96
C VAL A 241 -13.16 -11.11 -10.81
N PRO A 242 -13.15 -12.00 -11.82
CA PRO A 242 -14.36 -12.32 -12.57
C PRO A 242 -15.55 -12.74 -11.68
N GLU A 243 -15.30 -13.56 -10.66
CA GLU A 243 -16.33 -13.99 -9.71
C GLU A 243 -16.87 -12.84 -8.86
N LEU A 244 -16.01 -11.91 -8.40
CA LEU A 244 -16.48 -10.71 -7.69
C LEU A 244 -17.45 -9.90 -8.55
N TYR A 245 -17.10 -9.65 -9.81
CA TYR A 245 -17.95 -8.89 -10.73
C TYR A 245 -19.26 -9.62 -11.03
N ALA A 246 -19.21 -10.94 -11.26
CA ALA A 246 -20.39 -11.75 -11.49
C ALA A 246 -21.36 -11.74 -10.30
N GLN A 247 -20.84 -11.88 -9.07
CA GLN A 247 -21.65 -11.88 -7.85
C GLN A 247 -22.23 -10.51 -7.53
N MET A 248 -21.48 -9.43 -7.74
CA MET A 248 -21.96 -8.05 -7.54
C MET A 248 -23.04 -7.70 -8.56
N LYS A 249 -22.87 -8.07 -9.83
CA LYS A 249 -23.90 -7.94 -10.88
C LYS A 249 -25.18 -8.71 -10.53
N LYS A 250 -25.05 -9.94 -10.01
CA LYS A 250 -26.20 -10.74 -9.54
C LYS A 250 -26.96 -10.07 -8.39
N GLN A 251 -26.26 -9.31 -7.55
CA GLN A 251 -26.85 -8.50 -6.47
C GLN A 251 -27.44 -7.17 -6.97
N LYS A 252 -27.49 -6.93 -8.29
CA LYS A 252 -27.93 -5.68 -8.93
C LYS A 252 -27.08 -4.46 -8.55
N ASP A 253 -25.79 -4.71 -8.30
CA ASP A 253 -24.81 -3.68 -7.98
C ASP A 253 -23.58 -3.91 -8.87
N GLU A 254 -23.78 -3.77 -10.18
CA GLU A 254 -22.73 -3.99 -11.16
C GLU A 254 -21.55 -3.06 -10.89
N MET A 255 -20.35 -3.64 -10.80
CA MET A 255 -19.10 -2.91 -10.63
C MET A 255 -18.45 -2.61 -11.97
N PHE A 256 -17.50 -1.67 -11.95
CA PHE A 256 -16.64 -1.38 -13.09
C PHE A 256 -15.17 -1.28 -12.65
N PRO A 257 -14.18 -1.51 -13.52
CA PRO A 257 -12.79 -1.17 -13.20
C PRO A 257 -12.67 0.30 -12.80
N TYR A 258 -11.64 0.65 -12.03
CA TYR A 258 -11.40 2.05 -11.68
C TYR A 258 -11.29 2.91 -12.94
N VAL A 259 -11.97 4.06 -12.91
CA VAL A 259 -12.12 4.94 -14.07
C VAL A 259 -11.09 6.05 -13.98
N ASP A 260 -9.99 5.89 -14.70
CA ASP A 260 -8.97 6.93 -14.93
C ASP A 260 -8.84 7.18 -16.44
N PHE A 261 -8.91 8.43 -16.89
CA PHE A 261 -8.85 8.77 -18.31
C PHE A 261 -8.29 10.17 -18.56
N GLU A 262 -7.71 10.36 -19.75
CA GLU A 262 -7.26 11.66 -20.24
C GLU A 262 -8.39 12.29 -21.09
N GLY A 263 -9.07 13.31 -20.57
CA GLY A 263 -10.08 14.06 -21.31
C GLY A 263 -11.49 13.50 -21.19
N LEU A 264 -12.03 12.88 -22.25
CA LEU A 264 -13.40 12.33 -22.27
C LEU A 264 -13.38 10.79 -22.20
N PRO A 265 -14.42 10.15 -21.61
CA PRO A 265 -14.45 8.68 -21.44
C PRO A 265 -14.33 7.87 -22.73
N ASN A 266 -14.69 8.44 -23.89
CA ASN A 266 -14.60 7.77 -25.19
C ASN A 266 -13.16 7.55 -25.68
N HIS A 267 -12.17 8.22 -25.09
CA HIS A 267 -10.75 7.98 -25.37
C HIS A 267 -10.20 6.73 -24.64
N GLY A 268 -11.02 6.07 -23.83
CA GLY A 268 -10.66 4.90 -23.05
C GLY A 268 -10.23 5.24 -21.63
N ILE A 269 -10.02 4.18 -20.85
CA ILE A 269 -9.53 4.26 -19.49
C ILE A 269 -8.18 3.57 -19.33
N TYR A 270 -7.42 3.99 -18.33
CA TYR A 270 -6.11 3.46 -17.98
C TYR A 270 -6.21 2.64 -16.69
N ASP A 271 -5.56 1.49 -16.68
CA ASP A 271 -5.39 0.72 -15.45
C ASP A 271 -4.38 1.41 -14.53
N PHE A 272 -4.60 1.27 -13.22
CA PHE A 272 -3.80 1.99 -12.23
C PHE A 272 -2.48 1.26 -11.94
N GLU A 273 -1.35 1.92 -12.19
CA GLU A 273 -0.03 1.41 -11.81
C GLU A 273 0.20 1.61 -10.31
N ASP A 274 -0.21 0.62 -9.51
CA ASP A 274 -0.10 0.64 -8.07
C ASP A 274 1.34 0.44 -7.58
N SER A 275 2.17 1.47 -7.69
CA SER A 275 3.55 1.39 -7.22
C SER A 275 3.64 1.08 -5.71
N PRO A 276 4.78 0.56 -5.23
CA PRO A 276 4.91 0.11 -3.84
C PRO A 276 4.61 1.14 -2.75
N ARG A 277 4.66 2.44 -3.04
CA ARG A 277 4.22 3.49 -2.08
C ARG A 277 2.75 3.42 -1.70
N TYR A 278 1.91 2.78 -2.51
CA TYR A 278 0.48 2.57 -2.27
C TYR A 278 0.24 1.27 -1.51
N SER A 279 -0.90 1.17 -0.81
CA SER A 279 -1.22 0.02 0.03
C SER A 279 -1.28 -1.31 -0.77
N SER A 280 -1.91 -1.29 -1.95
CA SER A 280 -2.02 -2.46 -2.83
C SER A 280 -0.67 -2.83 -3.45
N GLY A 281 0.12 -1.84 -3.87
CA GLY A 281 1.47 -2.05 -4.39
C GLY A 281 2.41 -2.67 -3.35
N TYR A 282 2.37 -2.18 -2.11
CA TYR A 282 3.09 -2.77 -0.97
C TYR A 282 2.63 -4.21 -0.73
N ALA A 283 1.33 -4.46 -0.66
CA ALA A 283 0.79 -5.81 -0.43
C ALA A 283 1.21 -6.80 -1.54
N ALA A 284 1.29 -6.34 -2.79
CA ALA A 284 1.75 -7.13 -3.94
C ALA A 284 3.23 -7.55 -3.83
N LEU A 285 4.07 -6.81 -3.09
CA LEU A 285 5.44 -7.22 -2.78
C LEU A 285 5.50 -8.43 -1.82
N HIS A 286 4.40 -8.73 -1.14
CA HIS A 286 4.31 -9.75 -0.09
C HIS A 286 3.36 -10.91 -0.45
N HIS A 287 3.27 -11.25 -1.74
CA HIS A 287 2.48 -12.38 -2.25
C HIS A 287 0.99 -12.33 -1.85
N CYS A 288 0.40 -11.14 -1.79
CA CYS A 288 -0.99 -10.95 -1.42
C CYS A 288 -1.85 -10.62 -2.65
N LEU A 289 -3.10 -11.12 -2.68
CA LEU A 289 -4.10 -10.59 -3.60
C LEU A 289 -4.63 -9.29 -3.02
N SER A 290 -4.34 -8.15 -3.64
CA SER A 290 -4.64 -6.83 -3.10
C SER A 290 -5.62 -6.04 -3.94
N PHE A 291 -6.54 -5.36 -3.25
CA PHE A 291 -7.65 -4.65 -3.85
C PHE A 291 -7.82 -3.29 -3.18
N VAL A 292 -8.20 -2.30 -3.98
CA VAL A 292 -8.71 -1.01 -3.49
C VAL A 292 -10.15 -0.88 -3.96
N THR A 293 -11.08 -0.83 -3.01
CA THR A 293 -12.50 -0.62 -3.34
C THR A 293 -12.76 0.87 -3.41
N GLU A 294 -13.37 1.32 -4.50
CA GLU A 294 -13.50 2.73 -4.82
C GLU A 294 -14.97 3.06 -5.03
N SER A 295 -15.63 3.46 -3.93
CA SER A 295 -17.02 3.88 -3.95
C SER A 295 -17.17 5.23 -4.65
N HIS A 296 -18.21 5.40 -5.46
CA HIS A 296 -18.31 6.59 -6.31
C HIS A 296 -18.67 7.85 -5.51
N MET A 297 -17.82 8.88 -5.52
CA MET A 297 -17.92 10.07 -4.66
C MET A 297 -19.24 10.87 -4.75
N LEU A 298 -19.86 10.95 -5.92
CA LEU A 298 -21.10 11.72 -6.14
C LEU A 298 -22.39 10.92 -5.88
N LYS A 299 -22.32 9.60 -5.66
CA LYS A 299 -23.50 8.81 -5.30
C LYS A 299 -23.91 9.10 -3.85
N PRO A 300 -25.20 8.96 -3.50
CA PRO A 300 -25.63 9.17 -2.11
C PRO A 300 -24.83 8.29 -1.15
N HIS A 301 -24.39 8.85 -0.02
CA HIS A 301 -23.60 8.14 1.00
C HIS A 301 -24.20 6.78 1.38
N ARG A 302 -25.53 6.70 1.51
CA ARG A 302 -26.28 5.44 1.73
C ARG A 302 -25.94 4.35 0.71
N ASP A 303 -25.93 4.71 -0.56
CA ASP A 303 -25.76 3.76 -1.65
C ASP A 303 -24.31 3.29 -1.70
N ARG A 304 -23.35 4.19 -1.42
CA ARG A 304 -21.92 3.89 -1.29
C ARG A 304 -21.63 2.89 -0.16
N VAL A 305 -22.11 3.16 1.06
CA VAL A 305 -21.94 2.25 2.22
C VAL A 305 -22.56 0.88 1.95
N ASN A 306 -23.77 0.84 1.38
CA ASN A 306 -24.44 -0.42 1.07
C ASN A 306 -23.72 -1.21 -0.02
N SER A 307 -23.16 -0.53 -1.03
CA SER A 307 -22.38 -1.16 -2.09
C SER A 307 -21.06 -1.73 -1.54
N GLN A 308 -20.38 -0.95 -0.70
CA GLN A 308 -19.18 -1.39 0.02
C GLN A 308 -19.45 -2.63 0.89
N LEU A 309 -20.55 -2.63 1.65
CA LEU A 309 -20.97 -3.77 2.48
C LEU A 309 -21.23 -5.03 1.64
N ARG A 310 -21.92 -4.91 0.50
CA ARG A 310 -22.15 -6.03 -0.43
C ARG A 310 -20.84 -6.55 -0.99
N LEU A 311 -19.92 -5.68 -1.35
CA LEU A 311 -18.62 -6.07 -1.88
C LEU A 311 -17.77 -6.78 -0.82
N LEU A 312 -17.70 -6.29 0.43
CA LEU A 312 -16.99 -6.96 1.52
C LEU A 312 -17.54 -8.37 1.80
N LYS A 313 -18.86 -8.53 1.79
CA LYS A 313 -19.52 -9.85 1.89
C LYS A 313 -19.18 -10.75 0.70
N THR A 314 -19.15 -10.18 -0.50
CA THR A 314 -18.79 -10.89 -1.74
C THR A 314 -17.34 -11.38 -1.70
N PHE A 315 -16.40 -10.56 -1.22
CA PHE A 315 -15.02 -10.97 -0.99
C PHE A 315 -14.93 -12.22 -0.10
N VAL A 316 -15.68 -12.27 1.01
CA VAL A 316 -15.67 -13.45 1.90
C VAL A 316 -16.21 -14.69 1.20
N SER A 317 -17.36 -14.61 0.53
CA SER A 317 -17.93 -15.77 -0.16
C SER A 317 -17.04 -16.27 -1.30
N THR A 318 -16.43 -15.36 -2.05
CA THR A 318 -15.51 -15.68 -3.15
C THR A 318 -14.18 -16.24 -2.63
N ALA A 319 -13.68 -15.72 -1.51
CA ALA A 319 -12.49 -16.26 -0.84
C ALA A 319 -12.69 -17.67 -0.31
N ASP A 320 -13.88 -17.99 0.20
CA ASP A 320 -14.18 -19.36 0.62
C ASP A 320 -14.26 -20.31 -0.57
N LEU A 321 -14.90 -19.87 -1.67
CA LEU A 321 -15.04 -20.62 -2.91
C LEU A 321 -13.67 -20.98 -3.52
N TYR A 322 -12.72 -20.04 -3.54
CA TYR A 322 -11.40 -20.22 -4.14
C TYR A 322 -10.28 -20.44 -3.13
N LYS A 323 -10.60 -20.74 -1.87
CA LYS A 323 -9.64 -20.83 -0.76
C LYS A 323 -8.36 -21.61 -1.11
N ASN A 324 -8.51 -22.82 -1.62
CA ASN A 324 -7.36 -23.69 -1.91
C ASN A 324 -6.47 -23.09 -3.01
N LYS A 325 -7.07 -22.56 -4.07
CA LYS A 325 -6.34 -21.92 -5.17
C LYS A 325 -5.60 -20.66 -4.72
N ILE A 326 -6.18 -19.88 -3.82
CA ILE A 326 -5.52 -18.74 -3.21
C ILE A 326 -4.31 -19.19 -2.39
N LEU A 327 -4.45 -20.19 -1.52
CA LEU A 327 -3.33 -20.71 -0.73
C LEU A 327 -2.22 -21.31 -1.61
N GLU A 328 -2.58 -22.07 -2.63
CA GLU A 328 -1.66 -22.69 -3.60
C GLU A 328 -0.91 -21.63 -4.42
N SER A 329 -1.60 -20.60 -4.93
CA SER A 329 -0.95 -19.53 -5.68
C SER A 329 0.05 -18.74 -4.84
N ILE A 330 -0.26 -18.51 -3.56
CA ILE A 330 0.65 -17.81 -2.65
C ILE A 330 1.89 -18.64 -2.35
N GLU A 331 1.74 -19.94 -2.06
CA GLU A 331 2.90 -20.82 -1.85
C GLU A 331 3.74 -20.96 -3.12
N SER A 332 3.10 -21.14 -4.28
CA SER A 332 3.78 -21.16 -5.58
C SER A 332 4.56 -19.87 -5.83
N SER A 333 3.96 -18.72 -5.50
CA SER A 333 4.62 -17.42 -5.67
C SER A 333 5.86 -17.29 -4.78
N LYS A 334 5.81 -17.76 -3.54
CA LYS A 334 6.96 -17.74 -2.61
C LYS A 334 8.11 -18.61 -3.12
N GLN A 335 7.80 -19.83 -3.56
CA GLN A 335 8.81 -20.75 -4.10
C GLN A 335 9.43 -20.24 -5.40
N PHE A 336 8.64 -19.53 -6.22
CA PHE A 336 9.14 -18.86 -7.42
C PHE A 336 10.11 -17.73 -7.06
N GLU A 337 9.76 -16.88 -6.09
CA GLU A 337 10.55 -15.71 -5.69
C GLU A 337 11.96 -16.08 -5.23
N ILE A 338 12.07 -17.12 -4.40
CA ILE A 338 13.35 -17.67 -3.92
C ILE A 338 14.30 -17.99 -5.09
N LYS A 339 13.76 -18.51 -6.20
CA LYS A 339 14.55 -18.96 -7.37
C LYS A 339 14.72 -17.88 -8.45
N LYS A 340 13.85 -16.85 -8.46
CA LYS A 340 13.83 -15.79 -9.47
C LYS A 340 15.12 -14.97 -9.47
N ARG A 341 15.67 -14.71 -10.66
CA ARG A 341 16.93 -13.97 -10.85
C ARG A 341 16.75 -12.57 -11.45
N GLU A 342 15.81 -12.38 -12.36
CA GLU A 342 15.58 -11.09 -13.03
C GLU A 342 14.37 -10.36 -12.43
N TYR A 343 14.50 -9.06 -12.19
CA TYR A 343 13.49 -8.23 -11.56
C TYR A 343 13.26 -6.96 -12.36
N ALA A 344 12.00 -6.57 -12.55
CA ALA A 344 11.65 -5.25 -13.06
C ALA A 344 11.74 -4.23 -11.92
N LEU A 345 12.32 -3.06 -12.21
CA LEU A 345 12.46 -1.93 -11.27
C LEU A 345 11.44 -0.81 -11.53
N SER A 346 10.89 -0.78 -12.74
CA SER A 346 9.88 0.20 -13.15
C SER A 346 9.02 -0.36 -14.27
N TRP A 347 7.81 0.19 -14.39
CA TRP A 347 6.78 -0.26 -15.31
C TRP A 347 6.24 0.94 -16.07
N THR A 348 5.97 0.76 -17.36
CA THR A 348 5.33 1.76 -18.19
C THR A 348 4.12 1.17 -18.90
N LEU A 349 3.08 1.98 -19.06
CA LEU A 349 1.86 1.59 -19.77
C LEU A 349 2.17 1.41 -21.26
N ASP A 350 1.81 0.26 -21.82
CA ASP A 350 1.87 0.01 -23.26
C ASP A 350 0.58 0.51 -23.91
N LYS A 351 0.61 1.73 -24.45
CA LYS A 351 -0.54 2.34 -25.15
C LYS A 351 -0.80 1.73 -26.54
N SER A 352 0.01 0.79 -27.03
CA SER A 352 -0.17 0.14 -28.34
C SER A 352 -1.19 -1.00 -28.33
N ILE A 353 -1.52 -1.52 -27.15
CA ILE A 353 -2.46 -2.62 -26.95
C ILE A 353 -3.52 -2.22 -25.92
N ALA A 354 -4.76 -2.61 -26.17
CA ALA A 354 -5.89 -2.35 -25.28
C ALA A 354 -6.93 -3.47 -25.38
N ASP A 355 -7.54 -3.80 -24.25
CA ASP A 355 -8.77 -4.58 -24.23
C ASP A 355 -9.96 -3.66 -24.58
N SER A 356 -11.17 -4.22 -24.71
CA SER A 356 -12.40 -3.43 -24.87
C SER A 356 -13.35 -3.69 -23.73
N LEU A 357 -13.93 -2.63 -23.16
CA LEU A 357 -14.97 -2.70 -22.14
C LEU A 357 -16.24 -2.01 -22.61
N ASP A 358 -17.39 -2.55 -22.22
CA ASP A 358 -18.66 -1.88 -22.36
C ASP A 358 -18.90 -1.01 -21.12
N PHE A 359 -18.86 0.31 -21.29
CA PHE A 359 -18.95 1.31 -20.23
C PHE A 359 -20.24 2.09 -20.35
N ASN A 360 -21.07 2.02 -19.31
CA ASN A 360 -22.23 2.91 -19.19
C ASN A 360 -21.75 4.28 -18.72
N ALA A 361 -21.96 5.32 -19.53
CA ALA A 361 -21.59 6.69 -19.26
C ALA A 361 -22.84 7.58 -19.17
N TYR A 362 -22.79 8.63 -18.35
CA TYR A 362 -23.73 9.74 -18.50
C TYR A 362 -23.33 10.59 -19.71
N GLU A 363 -24.31 11.09 -20.47
CA GLU A 363 -24.01 12.06 -21.53
C GLU A 363 -23.39 13.34 -20.97
N VAL A 364 -22.37 13.85 -21.66
CA VAL A 364 -21.68 15.09 -21.29
C VAL A 364 -22.26 16.27 -22.06
N GLU A 365 -22.61 17.33 -21.35
CA GLU A 365 -23.09 18.60 -21.88
C GLU A 365 -22.19 19.75 -21.38
N TYR A 366 -22.21 20.90 -22.08
CA TYR A 366 -21.40 22.08 -21.75
C TYR A 366 -22.22 23.37 -21.61
N PRO A 367 -23.14 23.45 -20.64
CA PRO A 367 -23.87 24.68 -20.37
C PRO A 367 -22.93 25.82 -19.95
N ILE A 368 -23.35 27.06 -20.22
CA ILE A 368 -22.60 28.25 -19.78
C ILE A 368 -22.89 28.53 -18.31
N SER A 369 -21.84 28.63 -17.50
CA SER A 369 -21.96 29.03 -16.09
C SER A 369 -22.51 30.45 -15.99
N PRO A 370 -23.60 30.70 -15.23
CA PRO A 370 -24.15 32.04 -15.07
C PRO A 370 -23.22 32.99 -14.29
N PHE A 371 -22.24 32.45 -13.55
CA PHE A 371 -21.31 33.23 -12.73
C PHE A 371 -19.93 33.39 -13.36
N LEU A 372 -19.43 32.33 -14.03
CA LEU A 372 -18.11 32.35 -14.66
C LEU A 372 -18.17 32.74 -16.14
N HIS A 373 -19.36 32.78 -16.74
CA HIS A 373 -19.62 33.08 -18.16
C HIS A 373 -18.79 32.22 -19.14
N LYS A 374 -18.45 30.99 -18.73
CA LYS A 374 -17.71 30.00 -19.51
C LYS A 374 -18.46 28.66 -19.53
N PRO A 375 -18.30 27.84 -20.59
CA PRO A 375 -18.80 26.47 -20.59
C PRO A 375 -18.19 25.67 -19.44
N TYR A 376 -18.98 24.82 -18.80
CA TYR A 376 -18.49 23.89 -17.78
C TYR A 376 -18.97 22.47 -18.06
N LEU A 377 -18.21 21.48 -17.59
CA LEU A 377 -18.52 20.07 -17.75
C LEU A 377 -19.76 19.69 -16.92
N PHE A 378 -20.81 19.17 -17.58
CA PHE A 378 -22.03 18.71 -16.93
C PHE A 378 -22.36 17.28 -17.36
N TYR A 379 -22.57 16.37 -16.40
CA TYR A 379 -23.00 15.00 -16.64
C TYR A 379 -24.52 14.88 -16.52
N ASN A 380 -25.22 14.63 -17.62
CA ASN A 380 -26.67 14.49 -17.63
C ASN A 380 -27.10 13.11 -17.13
N LYS A 381 -27.46 13.03 -15.85
CA LYS A 381 -27.83 11.77 -15.18
C LYS A 381 -29.08 11.09 -15.73
N ASN A 382 -29.89 11.80 -16.53
CA ASN A 382 -31.10 11.26 -17.15
C ASN A 382 -30.83 10.59 -18.51
N LYS A 383 -29.60 10.71 -19.03
CA LYS A 383 -29.21 10.14 -20.32
C LYS A 383 -27.99 9.25 -20.12
N VAL A 384 -28.21 7.95 -20.13
CA VAL A 384 -27.17 6.94 -20.03
C VAL A 384 -26.96 6.32 -21.40
N SER A 385 -25.72 6.33 -21.88
CA SER A 385 -25.32 5.62 -23.09
C SER A 385 -24.30 4.54 -22.74
N SER A 386 -24.37 3.40 -23.44
CA SER A 386 -23.36 2.36 -23.38
C SER A 386 -22.33 2.61 -24.47
N LEU A 387 -21.07 2.75 -24.08
CA LEU A 387 -19.94 3.03 -24.95
C LEU A 387 -18.99 1.84 -24.90
N ARG A 388 -18.57 1.35 -26.07
CA ARG A 388 -17.45 0.41 -26.14
C ARG A 388 -16.15 1.19 -26.16
N ILE A 389 -15.39 1.14 -25.07
CA ILE A 389 -14.20 1.96 -24.86
C ILE A 389 -12.93 1.09 -24.77
N PRO A 390 -11.76 1.62 -25.18
CA PRO A 390 -10.50 0.93 -24.96
C PRO A 390 -10.13 0.93 -23.47
N TYR A 391 -9.59 -0.20 -23.00
CA TYR A 391 -9.02 -0.34 -21.66
C TYR A 391 -7.53 -0.66 -21.77
N TYR A 392 -6.70 0.32 -21.47
CA TYR A 392 -5.25 0.20 -21.50
C TYR A 392 -4.78 -0.36 -20.16
N ASN A 393 -4.57 -1.67 -20.12
CA ASN A 393 -4.25 -2.39 -18.88
C ASN A 393 -2.98 -3.25 -18.97
N TYR A 394 -2.13 -3.00 -19.98
CA TYR A 394 -0.90 -3.73 -20.19
C TYR A 394 0.30 -2.86 -19.83
N PHE A 395 1.17 -3.38 -18.97
CA PHE A 395 2.39 -2.71 -18.56
C PHE A 395 3.61 -3.56 -18.92
N VAL A 396 4.67 -2.89 -19.36
CA VAL A 396 5.95 -3.51 -19.69
C VAL A 396 7.03 -3.00 -18.74
N ALA A 397 7.97 -3.87 -18.39
CA ALA A 397 9.12 -3.50 -17.58
C ALA A 397 10.00 -2.52 -18.38
N GLN A 398 10.27 -1.34 -17.80
CA GLN A 398 11.12 -0.34 -18.45
C GLN A 398 12.59 -0.52 -18.07
N GLN A 399 12.85 -0.95 -16.84
CA GLN A 399 14.19 -1.25 -16.35
C GLN A 399 14.18 -2.55 -15.59
N THR A 400 15.27 -3.32 -15.70
CA THR A 400 15.44 -4.59 -15.00
C THR A 400 16.79 -4.67 -14.31
N THR A 401 16.90 -5.56 -13.34
CA THR A 401 18.14 -5.89 -12.64
C THR A 401 18.21 -7.38 -12.33
N THR A 402 19.44 -7.85 -12.16
CA THR A 402 19.74 -9.20 -11.66
C THR A 402 19.75 -9.19 -10.13
N LYS A 403 19.32 -10.30 -9.53
CA LYS A 403 19.41 -10.53 -8.08
C LYS A 403 20.84 -10.91 -7.67
N PRO A 404 21.50 -10.13 -6.77
CA PRO A 404 22.80 -10.51 -6.22
C PRO A 404 22.66 -11.68 -5.23
N LYS A 405 23.77 -12.24 -4.73
CA LYS A 405 23.74 -13.21 -3.62
C LYS A 405 23.34 -12.53 -2.30
N PHE A 406 23.85 -11.33 -2.06
CA PHE A 406 23.49 -10.52 -0.90
C PHE A 406 23.82 -9.04 -1.12
N TYR A 407 23.13 -8.19 -0.38
CA TYR A 407 23.50 -6.78 -0.23
C TYR A 407 24.31 -6.57 1.06
N ILE A 408 25.08 -5.48 1.10
CA ILE A 408 25.72 -5.00 2.32
C ILE A 408 25.44 -3.52 2.49
N ILE A 409 25.07 -3.11 3.70
CA ILE A 409 24.77 -1.72 4.04
C ILE A 409 25.44 -1.34 5.37
N HIS A 410 26.01 -0.13 5.41
CA HIS A 410 26.58 0.40 6.64
C HIS A 410 25.51 0.70 7.69
N GLN A 411 25.83 0.43 8.96
CA GLN A 411 24.97 0.73 10.11
C GLN A 411 24.66 2.22 10.28
N ALA A 412 25.43 3.09 9.64
CA ALA A 412 25.16 4.53 9.57
C ALA A 412 23.77 4.85 8.98
N TYR A 413 23.28 4.03 8.05
CA TYR A 413 21.95 4.15 7.45
C TYR A 413 20.87 3.49 8.31
N HIS A 414 20.86 3.80 9.60
CA HIS A 414 19.97 3.23 10.61
C HIS A 414 18.49 3.33 10.22
N GLN A 415 18.07 4.46 9.62
CA GLN A 415 16.71 4.64 9.11
C GLN A 415 16.29 3.60 8.06
N VAL A 416 17.21 3.22 7.17
CA VAL A 416 16.97 2.18 6.15
C VAL A 416 16.94 0.81 6.82
N ILE A 417 17.90 0.53 7.71
CA ILE A 417 18.00 -0.73 8.44
C ILE A 417 16.75 -0.97 9.29
N ASP A 418 16.23 0.04 9.97
CA ASP A 418 15.04 -0.07 10.81
C ASP A 418 13.79 -0.40 9.98
N ARG A 419 13.65 0.20 8.78
CA ARG A 419 12.57 -0.14 7.85
C ARG A 419 12.66 -1.57 7.35
N LEU A 420 13.87 -2.04 7.01
CA LEU A 420 14.11 -3.44 6.65
C LEU A 420 13.75 -4.39 7.81
N LYS A 421 14.13 -4.06 9.05
CA LYS A 421 13.74 -4.84 10.24
C LYS A 421 12.23 -4.90 10.44
N LYS A 422 11.52 -3.77 10.29
CA LYS A 422 10.06 -3.72 10.43
C LYS A 422 9.34 -4.56 9.38
N ASN A 423 9.93 -4.70 8.20
CA ASN A 423 9.44 -5.58 7.14
C ASN A 423 9.91 -7.04 7.28
N ASN A 424 10.48 -7.42 8.44
CA ASN A 424 10.99 -8.76 8.73
C ASN A 424 12.02 -9.28 7.71
N ILE A 425 12.83 -8.38 7.14
CA ILE A 425 13.88 -8.77 6.19
C ILE A 425 14.98 -9.54 6.94
N PRO A 426 15.36 -10.76 6.47
CA PRO A 426 16.48 -11.50 7.03
C PRO A 426 17.78 -10.72 6.87
N MET A 427 18.51 -10.50 7.97
CA MET A 427 19.77 -9.77 7.98
C MET A 427 20.71 -10.31 9.06
N THR A 428 22.01 -10.22 8.81
CA THR A 428 23.07 -10.60 9.78
C THR A 428 24.10 -9.50 9.90
N GLN A 429 24.57 -9.22 11.11
CA GLN A 429 25.62 -8.21 11.33
C GLN A 429 27.01 -8.77 11.13
N LEU A 430 27.94 -7.95 10.62
CA LEU A 430 29.36 -8.24 10.60
C LEU A 430 29.93 -8.27 12.02
N HIS A 431 30.75 -9.29 12.31
CA HIS A 431 31.35 -9.49 13.63
C HIS A 431 32.70 -8.78 13.81
N SER A 432 33.32 -8.32 12.72
CA SER A 432 34.59 -7.61 12.71
C SER A 432 34.63 -6.61 11.55
N ASP A 433 35.50 -5.62 11.63
CA ASP A 433 35.85 -4.78 10.48
C ASP A 433 36.36 -5.65 9.33
N SER A 434 36.00 -5.32 8.10
CA SER A 434 36.35 -6.12 6.91
C SER A 434 36.45 -5.25 5.67
N PHE A 435 37.42 -5.52 4.80
CA PHE A 435 37.40 -4.98 3.44
C PHE A 435 36.61 -5.93 2.55
N ILE A 436 35.62 -5.40 1.83
CA ILE A 436 34.75 -6.22 0.98
C ILE A 436 34.83 -5.71 -0.46
N ASN A 437 35.22 -6.62 -1.35
CA ASN A 437 35.16 -6.42 -2.79
C ASN A 437 33.74 -6.72 -3.27
N ALA A 438 33.07 -5.71 -3.80
CA ALA A 438 31.69 -5.81 -4.25
C ALA A 438 31.44 -4.92 -5.47
N GLN A 439 30.28 -5.13 -6.11
CA GLN A 439 29.75 -4.19 -7.09
C GLN A 439 29.00 -3.06 -6.37
N TYR A 440 29.15 -1.85 -6.88
CA TYR A 440 28.44 -0.66 -6.42
C TYR A 440 27.83 0.05 -7.61
N TYR A 441 26.82 0.87 -7.33
CA TYR A 441 26.34 1.87 -8.28
C TYR A 441 27.02 3.21 -8.01
N LYS A 442 27.58 3.83 -9.04
CA LYS A 442 27.89 5.26 -9.05
C LYS A 442 26.70 5.99 -9.65
N ILE A 443 26.10 6.90 -8.90
CA ILE A 443 25.01 7.74 -9.39
C ILE A 443 25.60 8.76 -10.37
N ILE A 444 25.19 8.69 -11.64
CA ILE A 444 25.66 9.57 -12.70
C ILE A 444 24.80 10.83 -12.77
N ASP A 445 23.47 10.65 -12.76
CA ASP A 445 22.50 11.74 -12.79
C ASP A 445 21.13 11.28 -12.26
N PHE A 446 20.31 12.22 -11.82
CA PHE A 446 18.92 12.02 -11.41
C PHE A 446 18.16 13.34 -11.40
N GLN A 447 16.82 13.28 -11.40
CA GLN A 447 15.95 14.45 -11.36
C GLN A 447 15.24 14.54 -10.02
N SER A 448 15.34 15.70 -9.35
CA SER A 448 14.62 16.01 -8.10
C SER A 448 13.61 17.14 -8.30
N PRO A 449 12.45 17.09 -7.65
CA PRO A 449 11.49 18.19 -7.68
C PRO A 449 12.01 19.41 -6.92
N LYS A 450 11.50 20.61 -7.23
CA LYS A 450 11.84 21.85 -6.50
C LYS A 450 11.07 22.04 -5.19
N LYS A 451 10.02 21.25 -4.98
CA LYS A 451 9.19 21.27 -3.77
C LYS A 451 9.10 19.86 -3.22
N ALA A 452 9.03 19.76 -1.90
CA ALA A 452 8.80 18.49 -1.25
C ALA A 452 7.44 17.90 -1.68
N TYR A 453 7.42 16.60 -1.87
CA TYR A 453 6.25 15.77 -2.10
C TYR A 453 6.21 14.73 -0.97
N GLU A 454 5.16 14.75 -0.15
CA GLU A 454 5.02 13.84 0.99
C GLU A 454 6.25 13.82 1.93
N ASN A 455 6.75 15.01 2.28
CA ASN A 455 7.95 15.25 3.10
C ASN A 455 9.30 14.86 2.46
N HIS A 456 9.33 14.57 1.16
CA HIS A 456 10.53 14.09 0.47
C HIS A 456 10.79 14.82 -0.85
N PHE A 457 12.03 14.83 -1.31
CA PHE A 457 12.38 15.24 -2.68
C PHE A 457 12.52 13.98 -3.52
N LEU A 458 11.39 13.44 -3.95
CA LEU A 458 11.33 12.15 -4.64
C LEU A 458 12.12 12.19 -5.96
N HIS A 459 13.29 11.56 -5.98
CA HIS A 459 14.15 11.47 -7.15
C HIS A 459 13.55 10.57 -8.22
N SER A 460 13.86 10.88 -9.48
CA SER A 460 13.40 10.15 -10.65
C SER A 460 14.48 10.12 -11.74
N LYS A 461 14.28 9.30 -12.78
CA LYS A 461 15.22 9.15 -13.91
C LYS A 461 16.68 8.91 -13.44
N VAL A 462 16.85 8.05 -12.44
CA VAL A 462 18.15 7.74 -11.85
C VAL A 462 18.98 6.95 -12.86
N ASN A 463 20.12 7.52 -13.25
CA ASN A 463 21.11 6.91 -14.11
C ASN A 463 22.33 6.49 -13.29
N VAL A 464 22.80 5.27 -13.50
CA VAL A 464 23.89 4.69 -12.70
C VAL A 464 24.91 3.96 -13.57
N GLU A 465 26.13 3.90 -13.07
CA GLU A 465 27.21 3.07 -13.60
C GLU A 465 27.55 1.98 -12.57
N LYS A 466 27.72 0.74 -13.02
CA LYS A 466 28.21 -0.35 -12.15
C LYS A 466 29.73 -0.30 -12.07
N ILE A 467 30.26 -0.23 -10.85
CA ILE A 467 31.70 -0.23 -10.59
C ILE A 467 32.07 -1.33 -9.59
N ALA A 468 33.24 -1.94 -9.76
CA ALA A 468 33.82 -2.81 -8.76
C ALA A 468 34.70 -1.99 -7.81
N HIS A 469 34.49 -2.11 -6.49
CA HIS A 469 35.25 -1.36 -5.49
C HIS A 469 35.49 -2.23 -4.25
N SER A 470 36.66 -2.11 -3.63
CA SER A 470 36.91 -2.56 -2.26
C SER A 470 36.56 -1.44 -1.29
N LYS A 471 35.63 -1.67 -0.35
CA LYS A 471 35.34 -0.71 0.73
C LYS A 471 35.52 -1.36 2.10
N LYS A 472 35.96 -0.56 3.06
CA LYS A 472 35.99 -0.94 4.47
C LYS A 472 34.58 -0.91 5.04
N TYR A 473 34.15 -2.03 5.61
CA TYR A 473 32.97 -2.16 6.47
C TYR A 473 33.42 -2.35 7.92
N PHE A 474 32.55 -1.96 8.84
CA PHE A 474 32.78 -2.01 10.27
C PHE A 474 32.00 -3.15 10.91
N LYS A 475 32.50 -3.61 12.06
CA LYS A 475 31.69 -4.43 12.95
C LYS A 475 30.33 -3.77 13.20
N GLY A 476 29.25 -4.54 13.02
CA GLY A 476 27.87 -4.07 13.19
C GLY A 476 27.14 -3.69 11.90
N ASP A 477 27.86 -3.52 10.77
CA ASP A 477 27.26 -3.35 9.44
C ASP A 477 26.47 -4.61 9.03
N TYR A 478 25.51 -4.46 8.11
CA TYR A 478 24.51 -5.51 7.84
C TYR A 478 24.73 -6.17 6.49
N ILE A 479 24.69 -7.50 6.48
CA ILE A 479 24.54 -8.34 5.29
C ILE A 479 23.06 -8.70 5.16
N ILE A 480 22.52 -8.55 3.96
CA ILE A 480 21.13 -8.86 3.61
C ILE A 480 21.17 -10.01 2.58
N PRO A 481 21.08 -11.27 3.00
CA PRO A 481 21.10 -12.41 2.09
C PRO A 481 19.86 -12.46 1.21
N MET A 482 20.06 -12.75 -0.07
CA MET A 482 18.97 -13.03 -1.02
C MET A 482 18.64 -14.53 -1.03
N GLY A 483 17.50 -14.90 -1.62
CA GLY A 483 16.99 -16.27 -1.66
C GLY A 483 15.82 -16.51 -0.69
N TYR A 484 15.07 -15.47 -0.36
CA TYR A 484 13.90 -15.52 0.52
C TYR A 484 12.62 -15.09 -0.19
N GLU A 485 11.47 -15.37 0.42
CA GLU A 485 10.17 -14.86 -0.06
C GLU A 485 10.12 -13.31 -0.12
N SER A 486 11.00 -12.62 0.62
CA SER A 486 11.07 -11.16 0.66
C SER A 486 11.97 -10.53 -0.43
N ASP A 487 12.59 -11.32 -1.31
CA ASP A 487 13.58 -10.82 -2.28
C ASP A 487 13.03 -9.68 -3.15
N ARG A 488 11.77 -9.76 -3.57
CA ARG A 488 11.10 -8.71 -4.36
C ARG A 488 11.07 -7.38 -3.62
N PHE A 489 10.72 -7.39 -2.33
CA PHE A 489 10.71 -6.17 -1.51
C PHE A 489 12.12 -5.60 -1.37
N VAL A 490 13.12 -6.44 -1.11
CA VAL A 490 14.52 -6.00 -0.94
C VAL A 490 15.05 -5.34 -2.22
N ILE A 491 14.81 -5.95 -3.38
CA ILE A 491 15.20 -5.40 -4.69
C ILE A 491 14.54 -4.04 -4.91
N GLU A 492 13.23 -3.94 -4.65
CA GLU A 492 12.46 -2.71 -4.86
C GLU A 492 13.00 -1.54 -4.01
N VAL A 493 13.35 -1.78 -2.75
CA VAL A 493 13.76 -0.68 -1.86
C VAL A 493 15.25 -0.36 -1.93
N LEU A 494 16.10 -1.32 -2.31
CA LEU A 494 17.56 -1.15 -2.32
C LEU A 494 18.16 -0.82 -3.68
N GLU A 495 17.50 -1.13 -4.80
CA GLU A 495 18.01 -0.75 -6.12
C GLU A 495 17.70 0.72 -6.40
N PRO A 496 18.70 1.60 -6.61
CA PRO A 496 18.49 3.05 -6.64
C PRO A 496 17.65 3.51 -7.84
N GLN A 497 17.51 2.67 -8.86
CA GLN A 497 16.72 2.95 -10.06
C GLN A 497 15.24 2.55 -9.93
N ALA A 498 14.85 1.83 -8.86
CA ALA A 498 13.47 1.47 -8.63
C ALA A 498 12.64 2.70 -8.23
N LYS A 499 11.37 2.73 -8.69
CA LYS A 499 10.46 3.88 -8.58
C LYS A 499 10.23 4.33 -7.13
N ASP A 500 10.20 3.37 -6.21
CA ASP A 500 9.98 3.60 -4.78
C ASP A 500 11.19 3.18 -3.92
N SER A 501 12.41 3.19 -4.49
CA SER A 501 13.62 2.87 -3.72
C SER A 501 13.91 3.89 -2.62
N TYR A 502 14.70 3.50 -1.62
CA TYR A 502 15.17 4.45 -0.60
C TYR A 502 16.07 5.55 -1.19
N PHE A 503 16.73 5.31 -2.33
CA PHE A 503 17.38 6.38 -3.08
C PHE A 503 16.36 7.34 -3.68
N ALA A 504 15.31 6.83 -4.33
CA ALA A 504 14.23 7.67 -4.85
C ALA A 504 13.61 8.53 -3.75
N TRP A 505 13.37 7.96 -2.57
CA TRP A 505 12.91 8.70 -1.39
C TRP A 505 14.01 9.45 -0.63
N ASN A 506 15.13 9.79 -1.28
CA ASN A 506 16.17 10.68 -0.78
C ASN A 506 16.79 10.33 0.59
N PHE A 507 16.78 9.05 0.98
CA PHE A 507 17.43 8.57 2.22
C PHE A 507 18.97 8.48 2.12
N PHE A 508 19.52 8.75 0.94
CA PHE A 508 20.94 8.59 0.64
C PHE A 508 21.61 9.86 0.08
N ASP A 509 20.93 11.01 0.06
CA ASP A 509 21.38 12.25 -0.60
C ASP A 509 22.75 12.76 -0.15
N ALA A 510 23.19 12.42 1.06
CA ALA A 510 24.52 12.80 1.54
C ALA A 510 25.66 12.35 0.60
N ILE A 511 25.45 11.30 -0.22
CA ILE A 511 26.46 10.83 -1.19
C ILE A 511 26.57 11.73 -2.42
N THR A 512 25.55 12.54 -2.71
CA THR A 512 25.48 13.39 -3.91
C THR A 512 26.09 14.77 -3.69
N ASP A 513 26.51 15.06 -2.45
CA ASP A 513 27.14 16.31 -2.05
C ASP A 513 28.62 16.08 -1.72
N ARG A 514 29.49 16.77 -2.46
CA ARG A 514 30.95 16.66 -2.34
C ARG A 514 31.42 17.43 -1.10
N LYS A 515 32.35 16.87 -0.32
CA LYS A 515 32.80 17.44 0.97
C LYS A 515 34.12 18.19 0.88
N GLU A 516 34.98 17.78 -0.04
CA GLU A 516 36.27 18.37 -0.33
C GLU A 516 36.20 19.15 -1.65
N TYR A 517 36.98 20.22 -1.72
CA TYR A 517 37.11 21.04 -2.92
C TYR A 517 38.52 21.61 -3.01
N PHE A 518 38.79 22.37 -4.08
CA PHE A 518 40.08 22.99 -4.30
C PHE A 518 39.95 24.52 -4.32
N SER A 519 41.02 25.23 -3.92
CA SER A 519 41.15 26.67 -4.16
C SER A 519 41.93 26.89 -5.45
N ASP A 520 41.37 27.64 -6.39
CA ASP A 520 41.91 27.79 -7.75
C ASP A 520 43.40 28.15 -7.77
N TYR A 521 43.82 29.13 -6.96
CA TYR A 521 45.20 29.58 -6.94
C TYR A 521 46.16 28.51 -6.42
N ILE A 522 45.77 27.73 -5.41
CA ILE A 522 46.61 26.65 -4.86
C ILE A 522 46.67 25.48 -5.85
N PHE A 523 45.52 25.09 -6.38
CA PHE A 523 45.39 23.91 -7.23
C PHE A 523 46.08 24.10 -8.58
N THR A 524 46.05 25.31 -9.14
CA THR A 524 46.73 25.63 -10.40
C THR A 524 48.22 25.32 -10.35
N HIS A 525 48.89 25.56 -9.22
CA HIS A 525 50.31 25.22 -9.04
C HIS A 525 50.59 23.71 -9.04
N GLN A 526 49.58 22.86 -8.85
CA GLN A 526 49.73 21.41 -8.81
C GLN A 526 49.47 20.72 -10.15
N ILE A 527 48.81 21.38 -11.09
CA ILE A 527 48.35 20.79 -12.37
C ILE A 527 49.49 20.15 -13.16
N GLY A 528 50.63 20.84 -13.27
CA GLY A 528 51.79 20.31 -14.00
C GLY A 528 52.22 18.94 -13.45
N LYS A 529 52.36 18.84 -12.13
CA LYS A 529 52.71 17.59 -11.45
C LYS A 529 51.61 16.52 -11.60
N ILE A 530 50.33 16.90 -11.57
CA ILE A 530 49.22 15.96 -11.80
C ILE A 530 49.30 15.35 -13.21
N PHE A 531 49.54 16.18 -14.23
CA PHE A 531 49.67 15.70 -15.61
C PHE A 531 50.92 14.85 -15.85
N GLU A 532 52.03 15.18 -15.18
CA GLU A 532 53.23 14.33 -15.18
C GLU A 532 52.97 12.96 -14.54
N GLU A 533 52.28 12.92 -13.41
CA GLU A 533 51.92 11.68 -12.69
C GLU A 533 50.79 10.90 -13.40
N GLN A 534 49.95 11.56 -14.21
CA GLN A 534 48.78 10.99 -14.89
C GLN A 534 48.71 11.39 -16.39
N PRO A 535 49.58 10.85 -17.27
CA PRO A 535 49.63 11.24 -18.69
C PRO A 535 48.33 11.00 -19.47
N GLN A 536 47.53 10.02 -19.05
CA GLN A 536 46.23 9.75 -19.66
C GLN A 536 45.25 10.89 -19.40
N LEU A 537 45.19 11.41 -18.16
CA LEU A 537 44.35 12.56 -17.81
C LEU A 537 44.75 13.80 -18.63
N PHE A 538 46.05 14.03 -18.83
CA PHE A 538 46.51 15.11 -19.69
C PHE A 538 46.01 14.97 -21.12
N SER A 539 46.06 13.76 -21.68
CA SER A 539 45.58 13.48 -23.03
C SER A 539 44.07 13.73 -23.16
N GLU A 540 43.28 13.26 -22.19
CA GLU A 540 41.83 13.47 -22.11
C GLU A 540 41.48 14.96 -21.97
N PHE A 541 42.24 15.69 -21.14
CA PHE A 541 42.09 17.14 -20.98
C PHE A 541 42.36 17.87 -22.30
N GLN A 542 43.47 17.55 -22.98
CA GLN A 542 43.80 18.17 -24.27
C GLN A 542 42.76 17.88 -25.35
N GLU A 543 42.21 16.67 -25.38
CA GLU A 543 41.15 16.33 -26.33
C GLU A 543 39.87 17.12 -26.05
N LYS A 544 39.48 17.24 -24.78
CA LYS A 544 38.33 18.06 -24.39
C LYS A 544 38.54 19.54 -24.70
N MET A 545 39.76 20.06 -24.52
CA MET A 545 40.13 21.43 -24.90
C MET A 545 40.02 21.70 -26.41
N LYS A 546 40.12 20.67 -27.27
CA LYS A 546 39.96 20.79 -28.72
C LYS A 546 38.50 20.64 -29.17
N THR A 547 37.76 19.74 -28.53
CA THR A 547 36.44 19.30 -28.99
C THR A 547 35.28 20.06 -28.33
N ASP A 548 35.52 20.76 -27.22
CA ASP A 548 34.48 21.45 -26.45
C ASP A 548 34.84 22.92 -26.22
N SER A 549 34.29 23.80 -27.08
CA SER A 549 34.53 25.25 -26.99
C SER A 549 34.07 25.85 -25.65
N SER A 550 32.98 25.34 -25.08
CA SER A 550 32.46 25.84 -23.79
C SER A 550 33.40 25.50 -22.64
N PHE A 551 34.02 24.32 -22.67
CA PHE A 551 35.05 23.91 -21.73
C PHE A 551 36.32 24.72 -21.88
N LYS A 552 36.76 24.96 -23.13
CA LYS A 552 37.96 25.75 -23.45
C LYS A 552 37.89 27.18 -22.91
N GLU A 553 36.72 27.79 -22.91
CA GLU A 553 36.50 29.16 -22.43
C GLU A 553 36.25 29.25 -20.92
N ASN A 554 36.06 28.12 -20.23
CA ASN A 554 35.70 28.07 -18.82
C ASN A 554 36.82 27.45 -17.95
N VAL A 555 37.64 28.31 -17.35
CA VAL A 555 38.75 27.89 -16.46
C VAL A 555 38.25 27.07 -15.28
N ASN A 556 37.11 27.42 -14.68
CA ASN A 556 36.56 26.66 -13.56
C ASN A 556 36.17 25.25 -13.98
N ALA A 557 35.60 25.08 -15.17
CA ALA A 557 35.30 23.77 -15.72
C ALA A 557 36.58 22.96 -15.97
N GLN A 558 37.65 23.59 -16.44
CA GLN A 558 38.96 22.97 -16.65
C GLN A 558 39.58 22.47 -15.33
N LEU A 559 39.65 23.35 -14.32
CA LEU A 559 40.17 23.00 -13.00
C LEU A 559 39.33 21.89 -12.37
N TYR A 560 38.01 21.97 -12.46
CA TYR A 560 37.10 20.95 -11.94
C TYR A 560 37.28 19.60 -12.64
N PHE A 561 37.48 19.58 -13.96
CA PHE A 561 37.78 18.35 -14.70
C PHE A 561 39.09 17.72 -14.24
N ILE A 562 40.15 18.51 -14.08
CA ILE A 562 41.45 18.00 -13.59
C ILE A 562 41.27 17.45 -12.16
N TYR A 563 40.62 18.20 -11.28
CA TYR A 563 40.37 17.79 -9.90
C TYR A 563 39.62 16.45 -9.82
N THR A 564 38.47 16.35 -10.49
CA THR A 564 37.58 15.18 -10.42
C THR A 564 38.15 13.91 -11.04
N ASN A 565 39.15 14.03 -11.91
CA ASN A 565 39.84 12.90 -12.53
C ASN A 565 41.25 12.66 -11.96
N SER A 566 41.66 13.42 -10.95
CA SER A 566 42.94 13.26 -10.25
C SER A 566 42.80 12.47 -8.94
N LYS A 567 43.94 12.16 -8.29
CA LYS A 567 43.98 11.55 -6.96
C LYS A 567 43.30 12.36 -5.84
N PHE A 568 43.00 13.63 -6.09
CA PHE A 568 42.31 14.51 -5.14
C PHE A 568 40.79 14.34 -5.16
N SER A 569 40.25 13.65 -6.17
CA SER A 569 38.82 13.35 -6.25
C SER A 569 38.41 12.43 -5.11
N GLU A 570 37.31 12.78 -4.43
CA GLU A 570 36.76 11.95 -3.37
C GLU A 570 36.34 10.57 -3.89
N PRO A 571 36.94 9.48 -3.37
CA PRO A 571 36.68 8.14 -3.89
C PRO A 571 35.26 7.64 -3.59
N ASN A 572 34.53 8.28 -2.66
CA ASN A 572 33.17 7.89 -2.27
C ASN A 572 32.07 8.80 -2.84
N PHE A 573 32.43 9.92 -3.49
CA PHE A 573 31.46 10.84 -4.05
C PHE A 573 30.56 10.13 -5.08
N SER A 574 29.26 10.30 -4.94
CA SER A 574 28.21 9.66 -5.73
C SER A 574 28.23 8.13 -5.76
N ILE A 575 28.97 7.45 -4.89
CA ILE A 575 28.88 5.99 -4.77
C ILE A 575 27.72 5.64 -3.85
N TYR A 576 26.73 4.95 -4.41
CA TYR A 576 25.59 4.41 -3.69
C TYR A 576 26.06 3.46 -2.57
N PRO A 577 25.58 3.63 -1.32
CA PRO A 577 26.19 2.99 -0.16
C PRO A 577 25.66 1.57 0.11
N VAL A 578 24.87 1.01 -0.80
CA VAL A 578 24.44 -0.38 -0.76
C VAL A 578 25.27 -1.17 -1.76
N ALA A 579 26.13 -2.06 -1.24
CA ALA A 579 26.94 -2.95 -2.06
C ALA A 579 26.12 -4.14 -2.55
N ARG A 580 26.48 -4.63 -3.74
CA ARG A 580 25.97 -5.85 -4.36
C ARG A 580 27.09 -6.88 -4.44
N VAL A 581 26.88 -8.05 -3.84
CA VAL A 581 27.80 -9.19 -3.99
C VAL A 581 27.16 -10.24 -4.88
N GLU A 582 27.72 -10.44 -6.08
CA GLU A 582 27.21 -11.31 -7.14
C GLU A 582 27.60 -12.78 -6.98
#